data_AF-A0A395CZQ9-F1
#
_entry.id   AF-A0A395CZQ9-F1
#
_cell.length_a   1.000
_cell.length_b   1.000
_cell.length_c   1.000
_cell.angle_alpha   90.00
_cell.angle_beta   90.00
_cell.angle_gamma   90.00
#
_symmetry.space_group_name_H-M   'P 1'
#
loop_
_entity.id
_entity.type
_entity.pdbx_description
1 polymer ?
#
loop_
_entity_poly.entity_id
_entity_poly.type
_entity_poly.pdbx_seq_one_letter_code
_entity_poly.pdbx_strand_id
1 'polypeptide(L)'
;MREEEAAVVTFRFVPEMVRGRGGRAVAFYRLKSSGMRQMPFASFGCQGRFAAMQNGTATAFLIHGYLGAGKTTLACRLETEKQAIRFTHDEWMHSLYGDDPPAAIFQDYAQRVSSVMEATWTRCVTLKTNVVLDFGFWSRRERDRVRGMVASLGGEAILYHLSCPDDVARERIEKRNDRLEARSLYISSSTFELLKARFEPLEPDEEYIAVQA
;
A
#
# COMPACT_ATOMS: atom_id res chain seq x y z
N MET A 1 26.17 31.41 -2.96
CA MET A 1 25.81 30.05 -3.41
C MET A 1 26.90 29.11 -2.93
N ARG A 2 26.56 28.13 -2.09
CA ARG A 2 27.45 27.03 -1.69
C ARG A 2 26.67 25.75 -1.91
N GLU A 3 27.17 24.90 -2.79
CA GLU A 3 26.64 23.56 -3.07
C GLU A 3 26.88 22.70 -1.83
N GLU A 4 25.81 22.10 -1.28
CA GLU A 4 25.92 21.04 -0.29
C GLU A 4 26.16 19.72 -1.03
N GLU A 5 27.39 19.23 -0.95
CA GLU A 5 27.77 17.88 -1.36
C GLU A 5 27.03 16.87 -0.46
N ALA A 6 26.06 16.15 -1.03
CA ALA A 6 25.41 15.04 -0.34
C ALA A 6 26.43 13.91 -0.11
N ALA A 7 26.81 13.69 1.14
CA ALA A 7 27.65 12.57 1.53
C ALA A 7 26.91 11.25 1.24
N VAL A 8 27.34 10.54 0.19
CA VAL A 8 26.89 9.18 -0.07
C VAL A 8 27.46 8.27 1.02
N VAL A 9 26.61 7.81 1.93
CA VAL A 9 26.99 6.81 2.94
C VAL A 9 27.14 5.47 2.24
N THR A 10 28.38 5.07 1.96
CA THR A 10 28.67 3.75 1.40
C THR A 10 28.66 2.71 2.53
N PHE A 11 27.69 1.80 2.53
CA PHE A 11 27.66 0.67 3.46
C PHE A 11 28.55 -0.46 2.93
N ARG A 12 29.55 -0.89 3.70
CA ARG A 12 30.41 -2.04 3.38
C ARG A 12 30.05 -3.20 4.30
N PHE A 13 29.46 -4.26 3.75
CA PHE A 13 29.18 -5.49 4.50
C PHE A 13 30.48 -6.30 4.63
N VAL A 14 30.95 -6.49 5.86
CA VAL A 14 32.10 -7.38 6.14
C VAL A 14 31.56 -8.67 6.75
N PRO A 15 31.77 -9.84 6.11
CA PRO A 15 31.35 -11.11 6.69
C PRO A 15 32.23 -11.46 7.90
N GLU A 16 31.59 -11.72 9.04
CA GLU A 16 32.26 -12.26 10.24
C GLU A 16 31.77 -13.70 10.46
N MET A 17 32.67 -14.67 10.28
CA MET A 17 32.35 -16.08 10.51
C MET A 17 32.53 -16.43 11.99
N VAL A 18 31.43 -16.68 12.69
CA VAL A 18 31.44 -17.22 14.05
C VAL A 18 31.13 -18.71 14.00
N ARG A 19 32.04 -19.55 14.51
CA ARG A 19 31.81 -21.00 14.63
C ARG A 19 30.97 -21.28 15.86
N GLY A 20 29.73 -21.74 15.67
CA GLY A 20 28.90 -22.27 16.76
C GLY A 20 29.33 -23.67 17.22
N ARG A 21 29.06 -24.01 18.48
CA ARG A 21 29.20 -25.40 18.99
C ARG A 21 28.17 -26.27 18.26
N GLY A 22 28.63 -27.03 17.27
CA GLY A 22 27.78 -27.86 16.40
C GLY A 22 28.19 -27.86 14.92
N GLY A 23 29.26 -27.15 14.54
CA GLY A 23 29.88 -27.30 13.22
C GLY A 23 29.15 -26.65 12.04
N ARG A 24 27.98 -26.03 12.25
CA ARG A 24 27.33 -25.18 11.23
C ARG A 24 27.77 -23.72 11.42
N ALA A 25 28.33 -23.15 10.37
CA ALA A 25 28.61 -21.72 10.30
C ALA A 25 27.30 -20.96 10.03
N VAL A 26 27.04 -19.91 10.81
CA VAL A 26 25.96 -18.95 10.57
C VAL A 26 26.61 -17.60 10.30
N ALA A 27 26.28 -16.97 9.19
CA ALA A 27 26.79 -15.66 8.84
C ALA A 27 26.07 -14.58 9.69
N PHE A 28 26.84 -13.80 10.44
CA PHE A 28 26.34 -12.59 11.10
C PHE A 28 26.89 -11.38 10.36
N TYR A 29 26.04 -10.39 10.07
CA TYR A 29 26.44 -9.12 9.49
C TYR A 29 26.42 -8.05 10.58
N ARG A 30 27.60 -7.57 10.98
CA ARG A 30 27.75 -6.46 11.93
C ARG A 30 27.93 -5.17 11.17
N LEU A 31 27.01 -4.21 11.37
CA LEU A 31 27.17 -2.86 10.83
C LEU A 31 28.33 -2.18 11.58
N LYS A 32 29.44 -1.88 10.90
CA LYS A 32 30.50 -1.02 11.45
C LYS A 32 30.39 0.36 10.80
N SER A 33 29.90 1.33 11.55
CA SER A 33 30.01 2.75 11.20
C SER A 33 31.37 3.27 11.66
N SER A 34 32.31 3.48 10.74
CA SER A 34 33.55 4.21 11.00
C SER A 34 33.43 5.61 10.39
N GLY A 35 33.44 6.66 11.23
CA GLY A 35 33.47 8.06 10.77
C GLY A 35 32.38 9.00 11.30
N MET A 36 31.74 8.72 12.44
CA MET A 36 30.78 9.65 13.04
C MET A 36 31.53 10.75 13.81
N ARG A 37 31.72 11.93 13.19
CA ARG A 37 31.90 13.16 13.99
C ARG A 37 30.58 13.41 14.70
N GLN A 38 30.60 13.44 16.03
CA GLN A 38 29.47 13.92 16.81
C GLN A 38 29.23 15.39 16.44
N MET A 39 28.21 15.62 15.62
CA MET A 39 27.58 16.94 15.54
C MET A 39 26.84 17.15 16.87
N PRO A 40 26.92 18.35 17.47
CA PRO A 40 26.17 18.63 18.68
C PRO A 40 24.68 18.43 18.40
N PHE A 41 24.04 17.60 19.22
CA PHE A 41 22.60 17.41 19.22
C PHE A 41 21.98 18.76 19.59
N ALA A 42 21.64 19.57 18.59
CA ALA A 42 20.73 20.68 18.80
C ALA A 42 19.41 20.05 19.24
N SER A 43 19.02 20.30 20.48
CA SER A 43 17.68 20.05 20.97
C SER A 43 16.71 20.91 20.16
N PHE A 44 16.33 20.43 18.98
CA PHE A 44 15.11 20.88 18.33
C PHE A 44 13.97 20.39 19.20
N GLY A 45 13.52 21.27 20.10
CA GLY A 45 12.22 21.13 20.74
C GLY A 45 11.17 21.11 19.65
N CYS A 46 10.84 19.91 19.17
CA CYS A 46 9.65 19.70 18.38
C CYS A 46 8.48 19.85 19.34
N GLN A 47 8.03 21.08 19.56
CA GLN A 47 6.67 21.38 19.97
C GLN A 47 5.74 21.08 18.79
N GLY A 48 5.83 19.85 18.27
CA GLY A 48 4.78 19.28 17.45
C GLY A 48 3.62 19.08 18.39
N ARG A 49 2.51 19.75 18.13
CA ARG A 49 1.23 19.42 18.74
C ARG A 49 1.04 17.93 18.55
N PHE A 50 1.22 17.13 19.61
CA PHE A 50 0.63 15.81 19.66
C PHE A 50 -0.87 16.08 19.60
N ALA A 51 -1.44 16.00 18.39
CA ALA A 51 -2.87 15.93 18.24
C ALA A 51 -3.31 14.83 19.20
N ALA A 52 -4.19 15.18 20.14
CA ALA A 52 -4.73 14.24 21.11
C ALA A 52 -5.11 12.95 20.36
N MET A 53 -4.65 11.80 20.86
CA MET A 53 -5.09 10.50 20.34
C MET A 53 -6.61 10.55 20.29
N GLN A 54 -7.17 10.53 19.08
CA GLN A 54 -8.61 10.60 18.88
C GLN A 54 -9.22 9.43 19.64
N ASN A 55 -10.07 9.70 20.63
CA ASN A 55 -10.90 8.70 21.31
C ASN A 55 -11.99 8.11 20.38
N GLY A 56 -11.80 8.20 19.07
CA GLY A 56 -12.72 7.73 18.04
C GLY A 56 -12.41 6.31 17.60
N THR A 57 -13.42 5.65 17.03
CA THR A 57 -13.27 4.40 16.29
C THR A 57 -12.52 4.67 14.98
N ALA A 58 -11.51 3.86 14.66
CA ALA A 58 -10.85 3.97 13.35
C ALA A 58 -11.79 3.49 12.25
N THR A 59 -11.83 4.22 11.13
CA THR A 59 -12.55 3.81 9.93
C THR A 59 -11.59 3.28 8.87
N ALA A 60 -11.89 2.09 8.36
CA ALA A 60 -11.30 1.55 7.15
C ALA A 60 -12.19 1.87 5.96
N PHE A 61 -11.68 2.67 5.01
CA PHE A 61 -12.36 3.03 3.78
C PHE A 61 -11.95 2.05 2.68
N LEU A 62 -12.84 1.12 2.33
CA LEU A 62 -12.64 0.10 1.30
C LEU A 62 -13.10 0.66 -0.04
N ILE A 63 -12.31 0.47 -1.10
CA ILE A 63 -12.67 0.95 -2.44
C ILE A 63 -12.95 -0.21 -3.38
N HIS A 64 -14.22 -0.37 -3.76
CA HIS A 64 -14.67 -1.34 -4.74
C HIS A 64 -14.83 -0.71 -6.13
N GLY A 65 -14.17 -1.29 -7.12
CA GLY A 65 -14.30 -0.84 -8.50
C GLY A 65 -13.37 -1.57 -9.46
N TYR A 66 -13.79 -1.63 -10.73
CA TYR A 66 -13.01 -2.33 -11.75
C TYR A 66 -11.74 -1.55 -12.14
N LEU A 67 -10.87 -2.20 -12.93
CA LEU A 67 -9.69 -1.55 -13.50
C LEU A 67 -10.13 -0.30 -14.28
N GLY A 68 -9.34 0.78 -14.20
CA GLY A 68 -9.65 2.05 -14.87
C GLY A 68 -10.76 2.91 -14.23
N ALA A 69 -11.45 2.43 -13.19
CA ALA A 69 -12.57 3.15 -12.56
C ALA A 69 -12.19 4.39 -11.72
N GLY A 70 -10.91 4.77 -11.66
CA GLY A 70 -10.46 5.95 -10.89
C GLY A 70 -10.30 5.72 -9.37
N LYS A 71 -10.19 4.46 -8.93
CA LYS A 71 -10.07 4.10 -7.50
C LYS A 71 -8.92 4.82 -6.78
N THR A 72 -7.72 4.82 -7.37
CA THR A 72 -6.54 5.45 -6.77
C THR A 72 -6.70 6.97 -6.64
N THR A 73 -7.43 7.60 -7.56
CA THR A 73 -7.79 9.02 -7.44
C THR A 73 -8.70 9.26 -6.24
N LEU A 74 -9.73 8.44 -6.04
CA LEU A 74 -10.55 8.50 -4.83
C LEU A 74 -9.70 8.22 -3.58
N ALA A 75 -8.79 7.26 -3.64
CA ALA A 75 -7.95 6.88 -2.53
C ALA A 75 -7.09 8.04 -2.04
N CYS A 76 -6.42 8.75 -2.96
CA CYS A 76 -5.62 9.95 -2.63
C CYS A 76 -6.49 11.08 -2.02
N ARG A 77 -7.73 11.23 -2.50
CA ARG A 77 -8.66 12.21 -1.94
C ARG A 77 -9.05 11.83 -0.51
N LEU A 78 -9.45 10.58 -0.28
CA LEU A 78 -9.85 10.07 1.04
C LEU A 78 -8.70 10.11 2.05
N GLU A 79 -7.46 9.82 1.63
CA GLU A 79 -6.25 9.95 2.45
C GLU A 79 -6.18 11.34 3.12
N THR A 80 -6.39 12.39 2.33
CA THR A 80 -6.34 13.77 2.81
C THR A 80 -7.59 14.14 3.61
N GLU A 81 -8.78 13.88 3.08
CA GLU A 81 -10.05 14.28 3.68
C GLU A 81 -10.34 13.56 5.01
N LYS A 82 -9.89 12.32 5.15
CA LYS A 82 -10.19 11.46 6.31
C LYS A 82 -8.99 11.30 7.25
N GLN A 83 -7.88 11.98 6.97
CA GLN A 83 -6.63 11.86 7.71
C GLN A 83 -6.23 10.38 7.89
N ALA A 84 -6.20 9.66 6.77
CA ALA A 84 -6.08 8.20 6.74
C ALA A 84 -4.79 7.77 6.06
N ILE A 85 -4.21 6.65 6.50
CA ILE A 85 -3.05 6.05 5.83
C ILE A 85 -3.55 5.23 4.64
N ARG A 86 -3.04 5.54 3.44
CA ARG A 86 -3.43 4.84 2.21
C ARG A 86 -2.57 3.62 1.93
N PHE A 87 -3.23 2.53 1.58
CA PHE A 87 -2.63 1.28 1.15
C PHE A 87 -3.10 0.96 -0.27
N THR A 88 -2.19 1.11 -1.24
CA THR A 88 -2.43 0.81 -2.66
C THR A 88 -1.56 -0.35 -3.09
N HIS A 89 -2.18 -1.48 -3.47
CA HIS A 89 -1.42 -2.69 -3.84
C HIS A 89 -0.51 -2.43 -5.05
N ASP A 90 -1.05 -1.80 -6.10
CA ASP A 90 -0.33 -1.48 -7.33
C ASP A 90 0.93 -0.63 -7.08
N GLU A 91 0.88 0.35 -6.17
CA GLU A 91 2.02 1.22 -5.88
C GLU A 91 3.16 0.43 -5.21
N TRP A 92 2.84 -0.53 -4.34
CA TRP A 92 3.86 -1.35 -3.68
C TRP A 92 4.40 -2.42 -4.63
N MET A 93 3.54 -3.02 -5.45
CA MET A 93 3.97 -3.92 -6.52
C MET A 93 4.93 -3.21 -7.48
N HIS A 94 4.56 -2.03 -7.95
CA HIS A 94 5.42 -1.19 -8.78
C HIS A 94 6.75 -0.86 -8.09
N SER A 95 6.70 -0.39 -6.84
CA SER A 95 7.90 0.05 -6.12
C SER A 95 8.87 -1.09 -5.78
N LEU A 96 8.35 -2.30 -5.56
CA LEU A 96 9.17 -3.46 -5.16
C LEU A 96 9.60 -4.33 -6.34
N TYR A 97 8.79 -4.40 -7.41
CA TYR A 97 8.95 -5.37 -8.49
C TYR A 97 8.87 -4.77 -9.90
N GLY A 98 8.73 -3.46 -10.03
CA GLY A 98 8.55 -2.78 -11.32
C GLY A 98 7.10 -2.80 -11.82
N ASP A 99 6.87 -2.16 -12.95
CA ASP A 99 5.58 -1.97 -13.61
C ASP A 99 5.08 -3.21 -14.38
N ASP A 100 5.98 -4.06 -14.87
CA ASP A 100 5.65 -5.31 -15.57
C ASP A 100 6.38 -6.53 -14.99
N PRO A 101 6.05 -6.96 -13.75
CA PRO A 101 6.65 -8.14 -13.16
C PRO A 101 6.25 -9.43 -13.90
N PRO A 102 7.15 -10.42 -14.05
CA PRO A 102 6.86 -11.62 -14.84
C PRO A 102 5.63 -12.38 -14.34
N ALA A 103 4.72 -12.73 -15.26
CA ALA A 103 3.45 -13.38 -14.94
C ALA A 103 3.60 -14.66 -14.09
N ALA A 104 4.65 -15.46 -14.32
CA ALA A 104 4.90 -16.71 -13.62
C ALA A 104 5.13 -16.56 -12.11
N ILE A 105 5.62 -15.39 -11.66
CA ILE A 105 5.93 -15.10 -10.25
C ILE A 105 5.05 -13.99 -9.67
N PHE A 106 4.19 -13.40 -10.50
CA PHE A 106 3.31 -12.29 -10.13
C PHE A 106 2.47 -12.60 -8.90
N GLN A 107 1.88 -13.80 -8.84
CA GLN A 107 1.00 -14.18 -7.72
C GLN A 107 1.75 -14.25 -6.39
N ASP A 108 2.98 -14.79 -6.39
CA ASP A 108 3.82 -14.85 -5.19
C ASP A 108 4.18 -13.45 -4.69
N TYR A 109 4.52 -12.55 -5.62
CA TYR A 109 4.83 -11.14 -5.31
C TYR A 109 3.61 -10.41 -4.75
N ALA A 110 2.46 -10.57 -5.42
CA ALA A 110 1.20 -9.99 -4.98
C ALA A 110 0.83 -10.47 -3.57
N GLN A 111 0.99 -11.76 -3.28
CA GLN A 111 0.70 -12.32 -1.96
C GLN A 111 1.64 -11.82 -0.87
N ARG A 112 2.94 -11.67 -1.17
CA ARG A 112 3.91 -11.07 -0.22
C ARG A 112 3.53 -9.63 0.13
N VAL A 113 3.20 -8.82 -0.88
CA VAL A 113 2.75 -7.44 -0.69
C VAL A 113 1.47 -7.39 0.14
N SER A 114 0.46 -8.18 -0.22
CA SER A 114 -0.80 -8.25 0.52
C SER A 114 -0.59 -8.66 1.98
N SER A 115 0.31 -9.61 2.25
CA SER A 115 0.58 -10.08 3.62
C SER A 115 1.19 -8.99 4.49
N VAL A 116 2.18 -8.25 3.97
CA VAL A 116 2.81 -7.14 4.70
C VAL A 116 1.85 -5.97 4.87
N MET A 117 1.10 -5.63 3.82
CA MET A 117 0.05 -4.60 3.89
C MET A 117 -1.00 -4.93 4.93
N GLU A 118 -1.50 -6.17 4.96
CA GLU A 118 -2.51 -6.61 5.91
C GLU A 118 -2.04 -6.49 7.36
N ALA A 119 -0.84 -6.97 7.66
CA ALA A 119 -0.24 -6.80 8.98
C ALA A 119 -0.09 -5.31 9.37
N THR A 120 0.17 -4.44 8.40
CA THR A 120 0.39 -3.01 8.64
C THR A 120 -0.91 -2.26 8.86
N TRP A 121 -1.89 -2.39 7.96
CA TRP A 121 -3.14 -1.63 8.07
C TRP A 121 -3.98 -2.10 9.26
N THR A 122 -3.97 -3.39 9.60
CA THR A 122 -4.67 -3.90 10.80
C THR A 122 -4.07 -3.32 12.07
N ARG A 123 -2.74 -3.11 12.11
CA ARG A 123 -2.07 -2.43 13.20
C ARG A 123 -2.51 -0.96 13.29
N CYS A 124 -2.64 -0.25 12.16
CA CYS A 124 -3.17 1.11 12.12
C CYS A 124 -4.58 1.20 12.72
N VAL A 125 -5.48 0.28 12.33
CA VAL A 125 -6.87 0.23 12.87
C VAL A 125 -6.86 -0.03 14.38
N THR A 126 -6.02 -0.96 14.86
CA THR A 126 -5.85 -1.23 16.29
C THR A 126 -5.39 0.01 17.07
N LEU A 127 -4.55 0.83 16.44
CA LEU A 127 -4.04 2.09 16.97
C LEU A 127 -4.97 3.29 16.72
N LYS A 128 -6.26 3.02 16.39
CA LYS A 128 -7.28 4.04 16.14
C LYS A 128 -6.92 5.03 15.02
N THR A 129 -6.16 4.57 14.03
CA THR A 129 -5.80 5.36 12.84
C THR A 129 -6.64 4.91 11.64
N ASN A 130 -7.24 5.87 10.95
CA ASN A 130 -8.01 5.62 9.73
C ASN A 130 -7.12 5.06 8.62
N VAL A 131 -7.68 4.19 7.78
CA VAL A 131 -6.97 3.60 6.64
C VAL A 131 -7.81 3.65 5.38
N VAL A 132 -7.17 3.88 4.24
CA VAL A 132 -7.79 3.70 2.92
C VAL A 132 -7.20 2.47 2.29
N LEU A 133 -8.05 1.52 1.88
CA LEU A 133 -7.66 0.27 1.28
C LEU A 133 -8.04 0.31 -0.21
N ASP A 134 -7.06 0.60 -1.07
CA ASP A 134 -7.22 0.62 -2.54
C ASP A 134 -6.75 -0.72 -3.13
N PHE A 135 -7.53 -1.76 -2.86
CA PHE A 135 -7.29 -3.14 -3.34
C PHE A 135 -8.31 -3.59 -4.39
N GLY A 136 -9.28 -2.73 -4.73
CA GLY A 136 -10.36 -3.02 -5.67
C GLY A 136 -11.49 -3.89 -5.14
N PHE A 137 -11.25 -4.75 -4.13
CA PHE A 137 -12.26 -5.54 -3.41
C PHE A 137 -13.27 -6.25 -4.32
N TRP A 138 -12.77 -7.01 -5.29
CA TRP A 138 -13.58 -7.55 -6.39
C TRP A 138 -14.55 -8.65 -5.98
N SER A 139 -14.26 -9.40 -4.92
CA SER A 139 -15.15 -10.49 -4.47
C SER A 139 -15.91 -10.12 -3.20
N ARG A 140 -17.16 -10.57 -3.10
CA ARG A 140 -18.00 -10.46 -1.90
C ARG A 140 -17.28 -11.04 -0.69
N ARG A 141 -16.70 -12.23 -0.88
CA ARG A 141 -15.94 -12.94 0.16
C ARG A 141 -14.82 -12.09 0.76
N GLU A 142 -14.09 -11.34 -0.08
CA GLU A 142 -13.01 -10.46 0.39
C GLU A 142 -13.57 -9.25 1.15
N ARG A 143 -14.64 -8.64 0.64
CA ARG A 143 -15.33 -7.51 1.31
C ARG A 143 -15.79 -7.91 2.71
N ASP A 144 -16.46 -9.05 2.83
CA ASP A 144 -16.95 -9.55 4.12
C ASP A 144 -15.82 -9.91 5.08
N ARG A 145 -14.77 -10.57 4.58
CA ARG A 145 -13.58 -10.89 5.40
C ARG A 145 -12.96 -9.63 5.99
N VAL A 146 -12.76 -8.59 5.17
CA VAL A 146 -12.12 -7.35 5.64
C VAL A 146 -13.04 -6.54 6.54
N ARG A 147 -14.34 -6.45 6.26
CA ARG A 147 -15.33 -5.84 7.18
C ARG A 147 -15.31 -6.53 8.55
N GLY A 148 -15.36 -7.86 8.57
CA GLY A 148 -15.30 -8.65 9.81
C GLY A 148 -13.99 -8.46 10.57
N MET A 149 -12.86 -8.40 9.86
CA MET A 149 -11.56 -8.14 10.48
C MET A 149 -11.49 -6.73 11.09
N VAL A 150 -11.92 -5.69 10.37
CA VAL A 150 -11.99 -4.32 10.89
C VAL A 150 -12.88 -4.24 12.13
N ALA A 151 -14.06 -4.87 12.11
CA ALA A 151 -14.96 -4.93 13.26
C ALA A 151 -14.32 -5.62 14.47
N SER A 152 -13.62 -6.74 14.27
CA SER A 152 -12.91 -7.45 15.34
C SER A 152 -11.79 -6.63 16.00
N LEU A 153 -11.25 -5.65 15.28
CA LEU A 153 -10.22 -4.71 15.78
C LEU A 153 -10.83 -3.47 16.45
N GLY A 154 -12.16 -3.42 16.59
CA GLY A 154 -12.88 -2.27 17.15
C GLY A 154 -12.83 -1.04 16.25
N GLY A 155 -12.81 -1.27 14.93
CA GLY A 155 -12.95 -0.28 13.87
C GLY A 155 -14.28 -0.39 13.13
N GLU A 156 -14.53 0.55 12.22
CA GLU A 156 -15.69 0.58 11.32
C GLU A 156 -15.21 0.46 9.87
N ALA A 157 -15.97 -0.23 9.01
CA ALA A 157 -15.64 -0.36 7.59
C ALA A 157 -16.69 0.37 6.73
N ILE A 158 -16.24 1.29 5.88
CA ILE A 158 -17.09 1.99 4.90
C ILE A 158 -16.65 1.59 3.51
N LEU A 159 -17.60 1.11 2.70
CA LEU A 159 -17.36 0.72 1.31
C LEU A 159 -17.70 1.87 0.36
N TYR A 160 -16.74 2.27 -0.47
CA TYR A 160 -16.97 3.16 -1.62
C TYR A 160 -17.04 2.34 -2.90
N HIS A 161 -18.00 2.65 -3.76
CA HIS A 161 -18.14 2.02 -5.06
C HIS A 161 -17.90 3.01 -6.20
N LEU A 162 -17.00 2.66 -7.12
CA LEU A 162 -16.84 3.34 -8.40
C LEU A 162 -17.18 2.38 -9.54
N SER A 163 -17.95 2.91 -10.48
CA SER A 163 -18.24 2.28 -11.77
C SER A 163 -18.00 3.28 -12.89
N CYS A 164 -17.43 2.85 -13.99
CA CYS A 164 -17.41 3.61 -15.23
C CYS A 164 -17.67 2.68 -16.41
N PRO A 165 -18.15 3.21 -17.56
CA PRO A 165 -18.22 2.46 -18.80
C PRO A 165 -16.87 1.84 -19.17
N ASP A 166 -16.89 0.63 -19.76
CA ASP A 166 -15.67 -0.11 -20.08
C ASP A 166 -14.82 0.57 -21.15
N ASP A 167 -15.42 1.27 -22.12
CA ASP A 167 -14.72 2.09 -23.10
C ASP A 167 -13.92 3.23 -22.44
N VAL A 168 -14.55 3.95 -21.50
CA VAL A 168 -13.90 4.99 -20.69
C VAL A 168 -12.79 4.40 -19.82
N ALA A 169 -13.02 3.22 -19.22
CA ALA A 169 -12.03 2.53 -18.39
C ALA A 169 -10.78 2.15 -19.19
N ARG A 170 -10.97 1.59 -20.39
CA ARG A 170 -9.89 1.20 -21.30
C ARG A 170 -9.09 2.42 -21.75
N GLU A 171 -9.75 3.49 -22.18
CA GLU A 171 -9.08 4.74 -22.57
C GLU A 171 -8.21 5.32 -21.44
N ARG A 172 -8.72 5.29 -20.20
CA ARG A 172 -7.96 5.73 -19.01
C ARG A 172 -6.74 4.85 -18.76
N ILE A 173 -6.87 3.54 -18.94
CA ILE A 173 -5.76 2.59 -18.77
C ILE A 173 -4.69 2.79 -19.85
N GLU A 174 -5.08 2.94 -21.11
CA GLU A 174 -4.15 3.21 -22.22
C GLU A 174 -3.35 4.48 -21.95
N LYS A 175 -4.04 5.59 -21.65
CA LYS A 175 -3.41 6.87 -21.29
C LYS A 175 -2.49 6.78 -20.07
N ARG A 176 -2.76 5.84 -19.15
CA ARG A 176 -1.93 5.62 -17.96
C ARG A 176 -0.69 4.78 -18.30
N ASN A 177 -0.84 3.74 -19.11
CA ASN A 177 0.26 2.88 -19.53
C ASN A 177 1.32 3.67 -20.31
N ASP A 178 0.91 4.69 -21.08
CA ASP A 178 1.84 5.55 -21.83
C ASP A 178 2.63 6.55 -20.94
N ARG A 179 2.29 6.67 -19.66
CA ARG A 179 2.97 7.59 -18.73
C ARG A 179 4.09 6.87 -18.00
N LEU A 180 5.34 7.23 -18.34
CA LEU A 180 6.56 6.71 -17.70
C LEU A 180 6.60 6.93 -16.17
N GLU A 181 5.88 7.91 -15.65
CA GLU A 181 5.84 8.23 -14.21
C GLU A 181 4.66 7.59 -13.46
N ALA A 182 3.83 6.79 -14.14
CA ALA A 182 2.70 6.13 -13.50
C ALA A 182 3.22 5.06 -12.52
N ARG A 183 3.04 5.30 -11.22
CA ARG A 183 3.33 4.33 -10.14
C ARG A 183 2.29 3.21 -10.10
N SER A 184 2.10 2.53 -11.22
CA SER A 184 1.07 1.52 -11.42
C SER A 184 1.55 0.40 -12.33
N LEU A 185 0.88 -0.74 -12.26
CA LEU A 185 1.16 -1.87 -13.13
C LEU A 185 0.67 -1.61 -14.57
N TYR A 186 1.42 -2.13 -15.54
CA TYR A 186 0.98 -2.18 -16.93
C TYR A 186 -0.23 -3.11 -17.07
N ILE A 187 -1.26 -2.66 -17.79
CA ILE A 187 -2.48 -3.45 -18.03
C ILE A 187 -2.78 -3.49 -19.52
N SER A 188 -2.58 -4.64 -20.15
CA SER A 188 -2.98 -4.86 -21.54
C SER A 188 -4.50 -4.95 -21.70
N SER A 189 -4.99 -4.71 -22.91
CA SER A 189 -6.41 -4.91 -23.25
C SER A 189 -6.88 -6.35 -22.97
N SER A 190 -6.05 -7.37 -23.27
CA SER A 190 -6.39 -8.77 -22.99
C SER A 190 -6.49 -9.07 -21.48
N THR A 191 -5.61 -8.47 -20.68
CA THR A 191 -5.66 -8.58 -19.21
C THR A 191 -6.91 -7.91 -18.65
N PHE A 192 -7.32 -6.77 -19.21
CA PHE A 192 -8.57 -6.11 -18.84
C PHE A 192 -9.79 -6.99 -19.09
N GLU A 193 -9.88 -7.72 -20.20
CA GLU A 193 -11.01 -8.64 -20.42
C GLU A 193 -10.95 -9.86 -19.50
N LEU A 194 -9.76 -10.47 -19.38
CA LEU A 194 -9.56 -11.67 -18.58
C LEU A 194 -9.95 -11.49 -17.12
N LEU A 195 -9.61 -10.34 -16.54
CA LEU A 195 -9.87 -10.04 -15.14
C LEU A 195 -11.33 -9.67 -14.86
N LYS A 196 -12.12 -9.35 -15.89
CA LYS A 196 -13.53 -8.96 -15.73
C LYS A 196 -14.36 -10.10 -15.15
N ALA A 197 -14.05 -11.34 -15.54
CA ALA A 197 -14.71 -12.54 -15.02
C ALA A 197 -14.52 -12.76 -13.51
N ARG A 198 -13.54 -12.07 -12.88
CA ARG A 198 -13.26 -12.13 -11.44
C ARG A 198 -13.94 -11.01 -10.66
N PHE A 199 -14.56 -10.05 -11.34
CA PHE A 199 -15.22 -8.90 -10.72
C PHE A 199 -16.66 -9.25 -10.38
N GLU A 200 -16.95 -9.41 -9.09
CA GLU A 200 -18.30 -9.65 -8.60
C GLU A 200 -18.95 -8.28 -8.31
N PRO A 201 -20.13 -7.99 -8.89
CA PRO A 201 -20.87 -6.77 -8.55
C PRO A 201 -21.26 -6.77 -7.07
N LEU A 202 -21.67 -5.59 -6.58
CA LEU A 202 -22.26 -5.48 -5.24
C LEU A 202 -23.63 -6.15 -5.21
N GLU A 203 -23.91 -6.84 -4.12
CA GLU A 203 -25.22 -7.42 -3.86
C GLU A 203 -26.14 -6.40 -3.14
N PRO A 204 -27.47 -6.53 -3.23
CA PRO A 204 -28.41 -5.53 -2.69
C PRO A 204 -28.33 -5.28 -1.18
N ASP A 205 -27.79 -6.23 -0.41
CA ASP A 205 -27.60 -6.12 1.04
C ASP A 205 -26.28 -5.44 1.43
N GLU A 206 -25.41 -5.13 0.46
CA GLU A 206 -24.17 -4.42 0.74
C GLU A 206 -24.39 -2.93 0.80
N GLU A 207 -24.16 -2.33 1.97
CA GLU A 207 -24.13 -0.88 2.10
C GLU A 207 -22.86 -0.30 1.47
N TYR A 208 -23.03 0.72 0.63
CA TYR A 208 -21.93 1.43 -0.02
C TYR A 208 -22.25 2.90 -0.29
N ILE A 209 -21.19 3.69 -0.45
CA ILE A 209 -21.26 5.07 -0.95
C ILE A 209 -20.86 5.07 -2.43
N ALA A 210 -21.81 5.43 -3.29
CA ALA A 210 -21.56 5.57 -4.73
C ALA A 210 -20.71 6.82 -5.00
N VAL A 211 -19.67 6.66 -5.83
CA VAL A 211 -18.83 7.76 -6.30
C VAL A 211 -18.81 7.76 -7.82
N GLN A 212 -19.20 8.90 -8.40
CA GLN A 212 -19.07 9.13 -9.84
C GLN A 212 -17.61 9.46 -10.17
N ALA A 213 -17.08 8.76 -11.18
CA ALA A 213 -15.69 8.78 -11.60
C ALA A 213 -15.49 9.48 -12.94
#